data_AF-A0A135VTQ8-F1
#
_entry.id   AF-A0A135VTQ8-F1
#
_cell.length_a   1.000
_cell.length_b   1.000
_cell.length_c   1.000
_cell.angle_alpha   90.00
_cell.angle_beta   90.00
_cell.angle_gamma   90.00
#
_symmetry.space_group_name_H-M   'P 1'
#
loop_
_entity.id
_entity.type
_entity.pdbx_description
1 polymer ?
#
loop_
_entity_poly.entity_id
_entity_poly.type
_entity_poly.pdbx_seq_one_letter_code
_entity_poly.pdbx_strand_id
1 'polypeptide(L)'
;MRPPCELVQKEYLPSLRANLAMRLHGSGQSQSEIARRMNITQAAVSKYLSQGVKKGSLQNHVDILAEKLVGMMLSDTPQQDMMVKEICRTCMYLRIGSSICKMHRDSLPALGEVKCQICTDLLAGEEKEFTSRGVILRDLQEALLQISITPEFSALIPQVRANLVACGDDAMTPMDVAGVPGRITLVNGRAVALTTPQFGASKHTAKLLLWARSNWPSIQACLGISGTKEIVNAARDSDFGMISLPMPATDPDAISEAAQKLVGSMREFLRFVAIHVPGGIGVEPILYLFGPNAVALADASISLTKKL
;
A
#
# COMPACT_ATOMS: atom_id res chain seq x y z
N MET A 1 -0.02 -10.45 -28.70
CA MET A 1 -0.27 -10.02 -27.30
C MET A 1 -1.17 -11.03 -26.62
N ARG A 2 -0.63 -12.10 -26.01
CA ARG A 2 -1.41 -13.01 -25.14
C ARG A 2 -0.67 -13.16 -23.81
N PRO A 3 -1.09 -12.48 -22.73
CA PRO A 3 -0.45 -12.63 -21.43
C PRO A 3 -0.84 -13.96 -20.77
N PRO A 4 -0.07 -14.45 -19.79
CA PRO A 4 -0.43 -15.66 -19.04
C PRO A 4 -1.78 -15.54 -18.32
N CYS A 5 -2.25 -14.31 -18.04
CA CYS A 5 -3.56 -14.04 -17.44
C CYS A 5 -4.74 -14.58 -18.27
N GLU A 6 -4.59 -14.75 -19.59
CA GLU A 6 -5.63 -15.40 -20.40
C GLU A 6 -5.80 -16.88 -20.05
N LEU A 7 -4.70 -17.59 -19.78
CA LEU A 7 -4.76 -18.99 -19.34
C LEU A 7 -5.31 -19.11 -17.93
N VAL A 8 -5.03 -18.12 -17.08
CA VAL A 8 -5.65 -18.04 -15.75
C VAL A 8 -7.17 -17.98 -15.87
N GLN A 9 -7.69 -17.13 -16.75
CA GLN A 9 -9.12 -16.96 -16.98
C GLN A 9 -9.77 -18.17 -17.67
N LYS A 10 -9.12 -18.77 -18.67
CA LYS A 10 -9.69 -19.83 -19.52
C LYS A 10 -9.52 -21.24 -18.94
N GLU A 11 -8.47 -21.48 -18.16
CA GLU A 11 -8.11 -22.82 -17.69
C GLU A 11 -8.09 -22.93 -16.16
N TYR A 12 -7.32 -22.09 -15.46
CA TYR A 12 -7.15 -22.22 -14.01
C TYR A 12 -8.42 -21.92 -13.21
N LEU A 13 -9.02 -20.74 -13.38
CA LEU A 13 -10.21 -20.34 -12.61
C LEU A 13 -11.43 -21.25 -12.90
N PRO A 14 -11.73 -21.64 -14.15
CA PRO A 14 -12.82 -22.57 -14.43
C PRO A 14 -12.58 -23.95 -13.81
N SER A 15 -11.35 -24.48 -13.86
CA SER A 15 -11.02 -25.78 -13.28
C SER A 15 -11.13 -25.76 -11.76
N LEU A 16 -10.71 -24.68 -11.12
CA LEU A 16 -10.86 -24.49 -9.68
C LEU A 16 -12.33 -24.41 -9.26
N ARG A 17 -13.13 -23.61 -9.97
CA ARG A 17 -14.57 -23.47 -9.67
C ARG A 17 -15.33 -24.79 -9.85
N ALA A 18 -15.00 -25.57 -10.89
CA ALA A 18 -15.59 -26.89 -11.08
C ALA A 18 -15.24 -27.85 -9.93
N ASN A 19 -13.97 -27.89 -9.50
CA ASN A 19 -13.55 -28.69 -8.36
C ASN A 19 -14.22 -28.28 -7.05
N LEU A 20 -14.31 -26.98 -6.78
CA LEU A 20 -14.99 -26.45 -5.59
C LEU A 20 -16.47 -26.84 -5.58
N ALA A 21 -17.18 -26.65 -6.70
CA ALA A 21 -18.60 -27.00 -6.79
C ALA A 21 -18.82 -28.50 -6.54
N MET A 22 -18.00 -29.36 -7.16
CA MET A 22 -18.09 -30.82 -7.00
C MET A 22 -17.81 -31.27 -5.57
N ARG A 23 -16.75 -30.73 -4.93
CA ARG A 23 -16.39 -31.07 -3.55
C ARG A 23 -17.44 -30.60 -2.55
N LEU A 24 -17.91 -29.36 -2.69
CA LEU A 24 -18.96 -28.81 -1.82
C LEU A 24 -20.27 -29.60 -1.96
N HIS A 25 -20.63 -29.99 -3.19
CA HIS A 25 -21.80 -30.84 -3.43
C HIS A 25 -21.63 -32.24 -2.83
N GLY A 26 -20.45 -32.84 -2.95
CA GLY A 26 -20.10 -34.12 -2.33
C GLY A 26 -20.16 -34.09 -0.79
N SER A 27 -19.90 -32.93 -0.18
CA SER A 27 -20.10 -32.68 1.26
C SER A 27 -21.55 -32.35 1.65
N GLY A 28 -22.53 -32.58 0.76
CA GLY A 28 -23.95 -32.46 1.06
C GLY A 28 -24.56 -31.06 0.92
N GLN A 29 -23.81 -30.07 0.42
CA GLN A 29 -24.35 -28.72 0.20
C GLN A 29 -25.29 -28.69 -1.02
N SER A 30 -26.40 -27.95 -0.90
CA SER A 30 -27.31 -27.67 -2.00
C SER A 30 -26.70 -26.69 -3.01
N GLN A 31 -27.18 -26.68 -4.26
CA GLN A 31 -26.65 -25.77 -5.28
C GLN A 31 -26.80 -24.28 -4.90
N SER A 32 -27.87 -23.93 -4.18
CA SER A 32 -28.10 -22.57 -3.68
C SER A 32 -27.14 -22.17 -2.57
N GLU A 33 -26.76 -23.10 -1.69
CA GLU A 33 -25.74 -22.86 -0.67
C GLU A 33 -24.35 -22.70 -1.27
N ILE A 34 -24.01 -23.56 -2.23
CA ILE A 34 -22.75 -23.48 -2.99
C ILE A 34 -22.65 -22.12 -3.69
N ALA A 35 -23.71 -21.69 -4.37
CA ALA A 35 -23.78 -20.40 -5.07
C ALA A 35 -23.48 -19.23 -4.13
N ARG A 36 -24.10 -19.22 -2.95
CA ARG A 36 -23.89 -18.22 -1.91
C ARG A 36 -22.45 -18.22 -1.37
N ARG A 37 -21.89 -19.39 -1.04
CA ARG A 37 -20.50 -19.50 -0.53
C ARG A 37 -19.45 -19.09 -1.56
N MET A 38 -19.67 -19.44 -2.83
CA MET A 38 -18.78 -19.11 -3.94
C MET A 38 -19.00 -17.71 -4.53
N ASN A 39 -20.05 -17.00 -4.09
CA ASN A 39 -20.49 -15.72 -4.63
C ASN A 39 -20.67 -15.73 -6.17
N ILE A 40 -21.40 -16.73 -6.67
CA ILE A 40 -21.75 -16.91 -8.09
C ILE A 40 -23.24 -17.28 -8.21
N THR A 41 -23.77 -17.30 -9.44
CA THR A 41 -25.16 -17.71 -9.68
C THR A 41 -25.35 -19.22 -9.50
N GLN A 42 -26.53 -19.65 -9.06
CA GLN A 42 -26.87 -21.07 -8.98
C GLN A 42 -26.83 -21.74 -10.37
N ALA A 43 -27.15 -21.01 -11.45
CA ALA A 43 -26.97 -21.47 -12.82
C ALA A 43 -25.49 -21.77 -13.15
N ALA A 44 -24.55 -20.96 -12.67
CA ALA A 44 -23.13 -21.23 -12.83
C ALA A 44 -22.69 -22.49 -12.06
N VAL A 45 -23.21 -22.70 -10.84
CA VAL A 45 -22.97 -23.94 -10.08
C VAL A 45 -23.48 -25.16 -10.84
N SER A 46 -24.73 -25.13 -11.34
CA SER A 46 -25.30 -26.20 -12.14
C SER A 46 -24.44 -26.53 -13.37
N LYS A 47 -23.96 -25.50 -14.07
CA LYS A 47 -23.01 -25.66 -15.19
C LYS A 47 -21.70 -26.32 -14.77
N TYR A 48 -21.13 -25.94 -13.63
CA TYR A 48 -19.88 -26.53 -13.14
C TYR A 48 -20.06 -27.99 -12.73
N LEU A 49 -21.18 -28.34 -12.11
CA LEU A 49 -21.51 -29.72 -11.77
C LEU A 49 -21.72 -30.60 -13.01
N SER A 50 -22.34 -30.06 -14.07
CA SER A 50 -22.57 -30.82 -15.31
C SER A 50 -21.32 -30.97 -16.18
N GLN A 51 -20.45 -29.96 -16.22
CA GLN A 51 -19.18 -30.04 -16.96
C GLN A 51 -18.16 -30.98 -16.30
N GLY A 52 -18.24 -31.14 -14.97
CA GLY A 52 -17.31 -31.96 -14.21
C GLY A 52 -15.89 -31.36 -14.14
N VAL A 53 -14.97 -32.15 -13.58
CA VAL A 53 -13.58 -31.73 -13.36
C VAL A 53 -12.75 -31.96 -14.64
N LYS A 54 -12.18 -30.87 -15.18
CA LYS A 54 -11.24 -30.95 -16.31
C LYS A 54 -9.93 -31.62 -15.88
N LYS A 55 -9.62 -32.78 -16.46
CA LYS A 55 -8.31 -33.41 -16.31
C LYS A 55 -7.25 -32.66 -17.13
N GLY A 56 -6.07 -32.47 -16.56
CA GLY A 56 -4.96 -31.81 -17.27
C GLY A 56 -3.77 -31.47 -16.37
N SER A 57 -2.85 -30.68 -16.90
CA SER A 57 -1.60 -30.25 -16.24
C SER A 57 -1.82 -29.42 -14.96
N LEU A 58 -3.04 -28.90 -14.75
CA LEU A 58 -3.41 -28.11 -13.57
C LEU A 58 -4.03 -28.94 -12.45
N GLN A 59 -4.44 -30.18 -12.73
CA GLN A 59 -5.31 -30.99 -11.86
C GLN A 59 -4.79 -31.06 -10.42
N ASN A 60 -3.54 -31.51 -10.23
CA ASN A 60 -2.98 -31.72 -8.89
C ASN A 60 -2.96 -30.43 -8.05
N HIS A 61 -2.56 -29.30 -8.65
CA HIS A 61 -2.52 -28.01 -7.95
C HIS A 61 -3.92 -27.49 -7.62
N VAL A 62 -4.85 -27.69 -8.55
CA VAL A 62 -6.25 -27.30 -8.36
C VAL A 62 -6.92 -28.15 -7.28
N ASP A 63 -6.65 -29.46 -7.24
CA ASP A 63 -7.20 -30.37 -6.23
C ASP A 63 -6.76 -29.99 -4.82
N ILE A 64 -5.46 -29.79 -4.63
CA ILE A 64 -4.89 -29.39 -3.34
C ILE A 64 -5.49 -28.06 -2.88
N LEU A 65 -5.57 -27.08 -3.78
CA LEU A 65 -6.17 -25.79 -3.48
C LEU A 65 -7.67 -25.91 -3.18
N ALA A 66 -8.42 -26.67 -3.97
CA ALA A 66 -9.85 -26.83 -3.79
C ALA A 66 -10.17 -27.47 -2.43
N GLU A 67 -9.40 -28.49 -2.02
CA GLU A 67 -9.55 -29.10 -0.70
C GLU A 67 -9.33 -28.07 0.43
N LYS A 68 -8.24 -27.30 0.33
CA LYS A 68 -7.92 -26.24 1.29
C LYS A 68 -9.04 -25.19 1.38
N LEU A 69 -9.54 -24.74 0.24
CA LEU A 69 -10.60 -23.72 0.16
C LEU A 69 -11.95 -24.25 0.66
N VAL A 70 -12.28 -25.52 0.44
CA VAL A 70 -13.50 -26.14 1.01
C VAL A 70 -13.43 -26.11 2.54
N GLY A 71 -12.28 -26.46 3.13
CA GLY A 71 -12.06 -26.35 4.57
C GLY A 71 -12.29 -24.92 5.10
N MET A 72 -11.79 -23.91 4.37
CA MET A 72 -12.01 -22.49 4.73
C MET A 72 -13.49 -22.09 4.59
N MET A 73 -14.14 -22.50 3.50
CA MET A 73 -15.54 -22.16 3.20
C MET A 73 -16.56 -22.78 4.16
N LEU A 74 -16.22 -23.92 4.77
CA LEU A 74 -17.07 -24.61 5.74
C LEU A 74 -16.78 -24.18 7.19
N SER A 75 -15.74 -23.39 7.43
CA SER A 75 -15.46 -22.83 8.76
C SER A 75 -16.45 -21.72 9.14
N ASP A 76 -16.66 -21.52 10.44
CA ASP A 76 -17.54 -20.47 10.97
C ASP A 76 -16.90 -19.06 10.93
N THR A 77 -15.59 -18.99 10.69
CA THR A 77 -14.86 -17.72 10.62
C THR A 77 -14.82 -17.19 9.18
N PRO A 78 -15.14 -15.90 8.95
CA PRO A 78 -14.94 -15.28 7.65
C PRO A 78 -13.45 -15.28 7.26
N GLN A 79 -13.12 -15.92 6.13
CA GLN A 79 -11.74 -16.07 5.64
C GLN A 79 -11.59 -15.64 4.17
N GLN A 80 -12.40 -14.67 3.71
CA GLN A 80 -12.46 -14.28 2.30
C GLN A 80 -11.13 -13.75 1.76
N ASP A 81 -10.43 -12.93 2.53
CA ASP A 81 -9.10 -12.40 2.24
C ASP A 81 -8.07 -13.53 2.09
N MET A 82 -8.09 -14.50 3.00
CA MET A 82 -7.20 -15.66 2.97
C MET A 82 -7.49 -16.57 1.77
N MET A 83 -8.77 -16.80 1.44
CA MET A 83 -9.14 -17.55 0.24
C MET A 83 -8.63 -16.88 -1.03
N VAL A 84 -8.81 -15.56 -1.18
CA VAL A 84 -8.28 -14.79 -2.31
C VAL A 84 -6.76 -14.90 -2.35
N LYS A 85 -6.08 -14.78 -1.20
CA LYS A 85 -4.63 -14.93 -1.09
C LYS A 85 -4.15 -16.30 -1.59
N GLU A 86 -4.81 -17.40 -1.22
CA GLU A 86 -4.43 -18.75 -1.64
C GLU A 86 -4.65 -18.99 -3.14
N ILE A 87 -5.76 -18.47 -3.70
CA ILE A 87 -6.04 -18.52 -5.13
C ILE A 87 -4.97 -17.74 -5.92
N CYS A 88 -4.65 -16.53 -5.48
CA CYS A 88 -3.65 -15.67 -6.11
C CYS A 88 -2.24 -16.27 -6.00
N ARG A 89 -1.88 -16.80 -4.82
CA ARG A 89 -0.59 -17.46 -4.59
C ARG A 89 -0.40 -18.66 -5.51
N THR A 90 -1.39 -19.53 -5.61
CA THR A 90 -1.32 -20.71 -6.50
C THR A 90 -1.24 -20.28 -7.96
N CYS A 91 -2.00 -19.27 -8.37
CA CYS A 91 -1.90 -18.67 -9.71
C CYS A 91 -0.49 -18.15 -10.01
N MET A 92 0.12 -17.39 -9.10
CA MET A 92 1.48 -16.87 -9.23
C MET A 92 2.52 -18.00 -9.29
N TYR A 93 2.41 -18.99 -8.40
CA TYR A 93 3.28 -20.17 -8.41
C TYR A 93 3.23 -20.91 -9.75
N LEU A 94 2.03 -21.12 -10.31
CA LEU A 94 1.87 -21.79 -11.60
C LEU A 94 2.51 -21.03 -12.78
N ARG A 95 2.70 -19.72 -12.64
CA ARG A 95 3.33 -18.85 -13.66
C ARG A 95 4.85 -18.85 -13.61
N ILE A 96 5.47 -19.30 -12.52
CA ILE A 96 6.93 -19.33 -12.35
C ILE A 96 7.41 -20.76 -12.66
N GLY A 97 7.79 -21.01 -13.92
CA GLY A 97 8.37 -22.29 -14.36
C GLY A 97 7.43 -23.51 -14.31
N SER A 98 6.16 -23.33 -13.94
CA SER A 98 5.19 -24.43 -13.71
C SER A 98 4.12 -24.52 -14.81
N SER A 99 2.98 -25.17 -14.56
CA SER A 99 2.01 -25.58 -15.59
C SER A 99 1.47 -24.43 -16.45
N ILE A 100 1.18 -23.25 -15.87
CA ILE A 100 0.72 -22.08 -16.65
C ILE A 100 1.86 -21.53 -17.52
N CYS A 101 3.09 -21.48 -16.98
CA CYS A 101 4.27 -21.06 -17.75
C CYS A 101 4.50 -21.96 -18.97
N LYS A 102 4.40 -23.29 -18.79
CA LYS A 102 4.53 -24.26 -19.88
C LYS A 102 3.43 -24.06 -20.93
N MET A 103 2.17 -24.06 -20.52
CA MET A 103 1.03 -23.84 -21.43
C MET A 103 1.12 -22.50 -22.16
N HIS A 104 1.63 -21.46 -21.52
CA HIS A 104 1.78 -20.14 -22.13
C HIS A 104 2.81 -20.17 -23.27
N ARG A 105 3.97 -20.79 -23.05
CA ARG A 105 4.98 -21.00 -24.09
C ARG A 105 4.45 -21.86 -25.23
N ASP A 106 3.71 -22.93 -24.93
CA ASP A 106 3.10 -23.78 -25.96
C ASP A 106 2.08 -23.01 -26.81
N SER A 107 1.33 -22.08 -26.19
CA SER A 107 0.34 -21.24 -26.87
C SER A 107 0.92 -20.07 -27.68
N LEU A 108 2.21 -19.75 -27.48
CA LEU A 108 2.95 -18.68 -28.16
C LEU A 108 4.39 -19.13 -28.43
N PRO A 109 4.64 -19.86 -29.54
CA PRO A 109 5.96 -20.45 -29.84
C PRO A 109 7.12 -19.44 -29.83
N ALA A 110 6.87 -18.18 -30.23
CA ALA A 110 7.86 -17.10 -30.18
C ALA A 110 8.47 -16.87 -28.78
N LEU A 111 7.74 -17.19 -27.70
CA LEU A 111 8.28 -17.13 -26.33
C LEU A 111 9.21 -18.29 -26.00
N GLY A 112 9.07 -19.42 -26.69
CA GLY A 112 9.95 -20.57 -26.60
C GLY A 112 11.34 -20.28 -27.16
N GLU A 113 11.42 -19.46 -28.21
CA GLU A 113 12.68 -19.07 -28.86
C GLU A 113 13.57 -18.19 -27.96
N VAL A 114 12.96 -17.38 -27.08
CA VAL A 114 13.67 -16.40 -26.24
C VAL A 114 13.92 -16.85 -24.80
N LYS A 115 13.76 -18.15 -24.47
CA LYS A 115 13.89 -18.70 -23.09
C LYS A 115 13.19 -17.81 -22.04
N CYS A 116 11.92 -17.49 -22.28
CA CYS A 116 11.13 -16.56 -21.47
C CYS A 116 11.27 -16.74 -19.93
N GLN A 117 11.59 -15.66 -19.22
CA GLN A 117 11.63 -15.58 -17.74
C GLN A 117 10.75 -14.47 -17.14
N ILE A 118 9.95 -13.78 -17.97
CA ILE A 118 9.18 -12.58 -17.60
C ILE A 118 8.40 -12.70 -16.28
N CYS A 119 7.71 -13.83 -16.04
CA CYS A 119 6.95 -14.01 -14.79
C CYS A 119 7.83 -14.22 -13.57
N THR A 120 9.00 -14.84 -13.75
CA THR A 120 10.01 -14.97 -12.69
C THR A 120 10.48 -13.58 -12.29
N ASP A 121 10.94 -12.78 -13.26
CA ASP A 121 11.50 -11.44 -13.02
C ASP A 121 10.48 -10.51 -12.34
N LEU A 122 9.22 -10.51 -12.83
CA LEU A 122 8.13 -9.69 -12.29
C LEU A 122 7.68 -10.11 -10.88
N LEU A 123 7.62 -11.41 -10.59
CA LEU A 123 7.05 -11.92 -9.33
C LEU A 123 8.10 -12.19 -8.24
N ALA A 124 9.36 -12.41 -8.63
CA ALA A 124 10.48 -12.51 -7.71
C ALA A 124 10.94 -11.13 -7.19
N GLY A 125 10.43 -10.05 -7.77
CA GLY A 125 10.72 -8.68 -7.34
C GLY A 125 12.03 -8.13 -7.90
N GLU A 126 12.54 -8.70 -9.00
CA GLU A 126 13.71 -8.16 -9.72
C GLU A 126 13.36 -6.83 -10.40
N GLU A 127 12.09 -6.62 -10.73
CA GLU A 127 11.55 -5.36 -11.20
C GLU A 127 11.41 -4.34 -10.05
N LYS A 128 12.36 -3.41 -9.99
CA LYS A 128 12.52 -2.42 -8.91
C LYS A 128 11.25 -1.62 -8.64
N GLU A 129 10.49 -1.26 -9.68
CA GLU A 129 9.28 -0.44 -9.57
C GLU A 129 8.17 -1.12 -8.74
N PHE A 130 7.95 -2.43 -8.91
CA PHE A 130 6.93 -3.14 -8.13
C PHE A 130 7.38 -3.36 -6.68
N THR A 131 8.66 -3.68 -6.51
CA THR A 131 9.26 -3.89 -5.18
C THR A 131 9.27 -2.60 -4.37
N SER A 132 9.59 -1.45 -4.98
CA SER A 132 9.62 -0.14 -4.31
C SER A 132 8.23 0.24 -3.76
N ARG A 133 7.17 0.09 -4.57
CA ARG A 133 5.80 0.42 -4.14
C ARG A 133 5.33 -0.42 -2.96
N GLY A 134 5.64 -1.71 -2.96
CA GLY A 134 5.33 -2.61 -1.84
C GLY A 134 6.09 -2.25 -0.56
N VAL A 135 7.36 -1.84 -0.67
CA VAL A 135 8.17 -1.38 0.47
C VAL A 135 7.59 -0.10 1.07
N ILE A 136 7.25 0.90 0.25
CA ILE A 136 6.68 2.19 0.71
C ILE A 136 5.36 1.98 1.47
N LEU A 137 4.46 1.14 0.95
CA LEU A 137 3.18 0.89 1.62
C LEU A 137 3.36 0.18 2.98
N ARG A 138 4.34 -0.73 3.09
CA ARG A 138 4.66 -1.38 4.37
C ARG A 138 5.28 -0.41 5.38
N ASP A 139 6.23 0.41 4.93
CA ASP A 139 6.85 1.46 5.75
C ASP A 139 5.79 2.43 6.33
N LEU A 140 4.84 2.89 5.49
CA LEU A 140 3.71 3.70 5.96
C LEU A 140 2.80 2.94 6.94
N GLN A 141 2.48 1.66 6.68
CA GLN A 141 1.64 0.87 7.57
C GLN A 141 2.28 0.69 8.95
N GLU A 142 3.59 0.44 9.00
CA GLU A 142 4.35 0.31 10.24
C GLU A 142 4.39 1.63 11.01
N ALA A 143 4.70 2.74 10.33
CA ALA A 143 4.69 4.07 10.92
C ALA A 143 3.31 4.47 11.49
N LEU A 144 2.23 4.16 10.78
CA LEU A 144 0.87 4.40 11.25
C LEU A 144 0.49 3.54 12.45
N LEU A 145 0.98 2.29 12.49
CA LEU A 145 0.80 1.44 13.66
C LEU A 145 1.50 2.05 14.89
N GLN A 146 2.77 2.46 14.76
CA GLN A 146 3.53 3.14 15.83
C GLN A 146 2.80 4.39 16.34
N ILE A 147 2.30 5.23 15.43
CA ILE A 147 1.51 6.41 15.78
C ILE A 147 0.24 6.02 16.54
N SER A 148 -0.48 4.98 16.09
CA SER A 148 -1.78 4.60 16.66
C SER A 148 -1.69 3.99 18.06
N ILE A 149 -0.58 3.34 18.38
CA ILE A 149 -0.34 2.74 19.70
C ILE A 149 0.30 3.71 20.69
N THR A 150 0.59 4.95 20.27
CA THR A 150 1.19 6.01 21.09
C THR A 150 0.15 7.08 21.44
N PRO A 151 -0.47 7.04 22.64
CA PRO A 151 -1.54 7.97 23.02
C PRO A 151 -1.10 9.45 23.00
N GLU A 152 0.15 9.72 23.37
CA GLU A 152 0.73 11.06 23.46
C GLU A 152 0.82 11.75 22.09
N PHE A 153 0.81 10.98 21.01
CA PHE A 153 0.83 11.51 19.65
C PHE A 153 -0.42 12.34 19.33
N SER A 154 -1.50 12.16 20.09
CA SER A 154 -2.72 12.97 19.95
C SER A 154 -2.47 14.47 20.07
N ALA A 155 -1.48 14.89 20.87
CA ALA A 155 -1.09 16.29 21.05
C ALA A 155 -0.52 16.92 19.77
N LEU A 156 -0.03 16.11 18.82
CA LEU A 156 0.56 16.58 17.56
C LEU A 156 -0.48 16.69 16.43
N ILE A 157 -1.71 16.23 16.62
CA ILE A 157 -2.72 16.22 15.55
C ILE A 157 -3.35 17.61 15.37
N PRO A 158 -3.22 18.24 14.20
CA PRO A 158 -3.87 19.52 13.91
C PRO A 158 -5.37 19.36 13.64
N GLN A 159 -6.13 20.45 13.69
CA GLN A 159 -7.56 20.50 13.36
C GLN A 159 -7.82 20.09 11.90
N VAL A 160 -6.92 20.47 10.98
CA VAL A 160 -6.96 20.02 9.58
C VAL A 160 -6.54 18.56 9.38
N ARG A 161 -6.28 17.82 10.47
CA ARG A 161 -5.80 16.42 10.52
C ARG A 161 -4.38 16.26 9.99
N ALA A 162 -3.64 15.32 10.58
CA ALA A 162 -2.27 15.04 10.16
C ALA A 162 -2.24 14.15 8.93
N ASN A 163 -1.24 14.30 8.07
CA ASN A 163 -1.09 13.42 6.93
C ASN A 163 0.37 12.98 6.79
N LEU A 164 0.57 11.66 6.78
CA LEU A 164 1.84 11.01 6.55
C LEU A 164 1.89 10.54 5.10
N VAL A 165 2.96 10.91 4.40
CA VAL A 165 3.21 10.50 3.02
C VAL A 165 4.63 9.99 2.86
N ALA A 166 4.84 9.05 1.95
CA ALA A 166 6.16 8.53 1.60
C ALA A 166 6.25 8.18 0.11
N CYS A 167 7.47 8.19 -0.43
CA CYS A 167 7.74 7.87 -1.83
C CYS A 167 9.10 7.17 -2.00
N GLY A 168 9.33 6.63 -3.20
CA GLY A 168 10.61 6.01 -3.57
C GLY A 168 11.54 6.99 -4.28
N ASP A 169 12.75 6.52 -4.60
CA ASP A 169 13.77 7.31 -5.31
C ASP A 169 13.32 7.78 -6.71
N ASP A 170 12.47 6.98 -7.34
CA ASP A 170 11.89 7.16 -8.67
C ASP A 170 10.65 8.07 -8.69
N ALA A 171 10.23 8.63 -7.56
CA ALA A 171 9.01 9.42 -7.48
C ALA A 171 9.14 10.78 -8.18
N MET A 172 8.29 11.03 -9.17
CA MET A 172 8.32 12.24 -10.00
C MET A 172 7.07 13.11 -9.83
N THR A 173 5.94 12.47 -9.56
CA THR A 173 4.62 13.11 -9.52
C THR A 173 3.90 12.79 -8.20
N PRO A 174 2.86 13.56 -7.83
CA PRO A 174 2.02 13.21 -6.68
C PRO A 174 1.40 11.81 -6.75
N MET A 175 1.29 11.20 -7.94
CA MET A 175 0.79 9.83 -8.11
C MET A 175 1.81 8.76 -7.69
N ASP A 176 3.09 9.13 -7.60
CA ASP A 176 4.18 8.26 -7.15
C ASP A 176 4.39 8.34 -5.63
N VAL A 177 3.60 9.16 -4.95
CA VAL A 177 3.64 9.34 -3.50
C VAL A 177 2.46 8.62 -2.86
N ALA A 178 2.72 7.77 -1.88
CA ALA A 178 1.70 7.14 -1.07
C ALA A 178 1.37 8.00 0.16
N GLY A 179 0.10 8.02 0.54
CA GLY A 179 -0.38 8.76 1.72
C GLY A 179 -1.67 8.16 2.26
N VAL A 180 -2.21 8.74 3.34
CA VAL A 180 -3.44 8.26 3.98
C VAL A 180 -4.66 8.99 3.41
N PRO A 181 -5.55 8.31 2.65
CA PRO A 181 -6.84 8.89 2.28
C PRO A 181 -7.65 9.27 3.53
N GLY A 182 -8.21 10.48 3.56
CA GLY A 182 -8.98 10.97 4.72
C GLY A 182 -8.14 11.41 5.92
N ARG A 183 -6.80 11.25 5.84
CA ARG A 183 -5.80 11.69 6.84
C ARG A 183 -5.86 10.92 8.17
N ILE A 184 -4.91 11.21 9.06
CA ILE A 184 -4.83 10.71 10.43
C ILE A 184 -5.64 11.64 11.33
N THR A 185 -6.62 11.10 12.03
CA THR A 185 -7.55 11.85 12.88
C THR A 185 -7.56 11.32 14.31
N LEU A 186 -8.17 12.05 15.25
CA LEU A 186 -8.39 11.57 16.59
C LEU A 186 -9.67 10.72 16.69
N VAL A 187 -9.54 9.52 17.25
CA VAL A 187 -10.65 8.66 17.66
C VAL A 187 -10.37 8.17 19.08
N ASN A 188 -11.26 8.48 20.02
CA ASN A 188 -11.12 8.12 21.43
C ASN A 188 -9.75 8.51 22.02
N GLY A 189 -9.27 9.71 21.70
CA GLY A 189 -7.98 10.24 22.18
C GLY A 189 -6.74 9.62 21.51
N ARG A 190 -6.89 8.80 20.47
CA ARG A 190 -5.77 8.20 19.72
C ARG A 190 -5.72 8.70 18.28
N ALA A 191 -4.51 8.93 17.79
CA ALA A 191 -4.26 9.27 16.39
C ALA A 191 -4.40 8.01 15.52
N VAL A 192 -5.40 7.96 14.65
CA VAL A 192 -5.69 6.78 13.82
C VAL A 192 -5.90 7.17 12.35
N ALA A 193 -5.37 6.32 11.46
CA ALA A 193 -5.74 6.31 10.05
C ALA A 193 -6.93 5.37 9.86
N LEU A 194 -8.04 5.89 9.32
CA LEU A 194 -9.26 5.09 9.09
C LEU A 194 -9.20 4.24 7.82
N THR A 195 -8.24 4.51 6.95
CA THR A 195 -8.03 3.79 5.69
C THR A 195 -6.57 3.43 5.51
N THR A 196 -6.31 2.42 4.67
CA THR A 196 -4.94 2.02 4.34
C THR A 196 -4.28 3.04 3.41
N PRO A 197 -2.94 3.20 3.49
CA PRO A 197 -2.20 4.07 2.58
C PRO A 197 -2.39 3.71 1.12
N GLN A 198 -2.46 4.73 0.26
CA GLN A 198 -2.62 4.58 -1.19
C GLN A 198 -1.77 5.61 -1.93
N PHE A 199 -1.27 5.21 -3.10
CA PHE A 199 -0.59 6.12 -4.02
C PHE A 199 -1.54 7.16 -4.61
N GLY A 200 -1.10 8.40 -4.71
CA GLY A 200 -1.91 9.52 -5.22
C GLY A 200 -3.00 10.02 -4.25
N ALA A 201 -3.04 9.52 -3.01
CA ALA A 201 -4.09 9.86 -2.05
C ALA A 201 -4.00 11.31 -1.52
N SER A 202 -2.82 11.93 -1.54
CA SER A 202 -2.61 13.28 -1.02
C SER A 202 -1.88 14.14 -2.02
N LYS A 203 -2.53 15.20 -2.51
CA LYS A 203 -1.89 16.16 -3.44
C LYS A 203 -1.03 17.18 -2.71
N HIS A 204 -1.54 17.72 -1.59
CA HIS A 204 -0.89 18.79 -0.83
C HIS A 204 0.46 18.37 -0.25
N THR A 205 0.46 17.35 0.62
CA THR A 205 1.68 16.89 1.30
C THR A 205 2.65 16.24 0.32
N ALA A 206 2.16 15.59 -0.75
CA ALA A 206 3.03 14.99 -1.77
C ALA A 206 3.83 16.05 -2.54
N LYS A 207 3.23 17.18 -2.90
CA LYS A 207 3.96 18.29 -3.54
C LYS A 207 5.09 18.81 -2.65
N LEU A 208 4.82 18.99 -1.36
CA LEU A 208 5.84 19.40 -0.38
C LEU A 208 6.95 18.36 -0.25
N LEU A 209 6.63 17.06 -0.20
CA LEU A 209 7.63 15.99 -0.16
C LEU A 209 8.51 15.99 -1.42
N LEU A 210 7.92 16.11 -2.61
CA LEU A 210 8.67 16.13 -3.87
C LEU A 210 9.59 17.37 -3.97
N TRP A 211 9.12 18.53 -3.49
CA TRP A 211 9.97 19.72 -3.38
C TRP A 211 11.09 19.54 -2.35
N ALA A 212 10.81 18.94 -1.19
CA ALA A 212 11.85 18.71 -0.18
C ALA A 212 12.92 17.75 -0.71
N ARG A 213 12.50 16.69 -1.43
CA ARG A 213 13.41 15.71 -2.04
C ARG A 213 14.33 16.32 -3.10
N SER A 214 13.87 17.32 -3.85
CA SER A 214 14.73 18.00 -4.83
C SER A 214 15.84 18.85 -4.17
N ASN A 215 15.66 19.22 -2.90
CA ASN A 215 16.66 19.92 -2.10
C ASN A 215 17.51 18.95 -1.26
N TRP A 216 16.91 17.87 -0.74
CA TRP A 216 17.56 16.85 0.09
C TRP A 216 17.20 15.45 -0.41
N PRO A 217 18.04 14.82 -1.26
CA PRO A 217 17.71 13.55 -1.91
C PRO A 217 17.45 12.36 -0.97
N SER A 218 17.95 12.42 0.27
CA SER A 218 17.70 11.40 1.30
C SER A 218 16.30 11.46 1.90
N ILE A 219 15.52 12.51 1.65
CA ILE A 219 14.16 12.65 2.17
C ILE A 219 13.18 11.87 1.30
N GLN A 220 12.45 10.96 1.93
CA GLN A 220 11.43 10.13 1.27
C GLN A 220 10.09 10.13 1.99
N ALA A 221 9.97 10.81 3.14
CA ALA A 221 8.72 10.92 3.87
C ALA A 221 8.44 12.34 4.36
N CYS A 222 7.16 12.69 4.46
CA CYS A 222 6.68 13.94 5.03
C CYS A 222 5.46 13.71 5.92
N LEU A 223 5.42 14.39 7.07
CA LEU A 223 4.34 14.36 8.02
C LEU A 223 3.96 15.79 8.40
N GLY A 224 2.72 16.18 8.14
CA GLY A 224 2.17 17.44 8.65
C GLY A 224 1.57 17.26 10.03
N ILE A 225 2.11 17.97 11.03
CA ILE A 225 1.59 18.02 12.41
C ILE A 225 1.22 19.46 12.81
N SER A 226 0.63 19.59 14.00
CA SER A 226 0.31 20.88 14.61
C SER A 226 1.56 21.76 14.76
N GLY A 227 1.46 23.03 14.33
CA GLY A 227 2.54 24.00 14.36
C GLY A 227 2.51 24.96 15.55
N THR A 228 1.99 24.54 16.71
CA THR A 228 2.00 25.41 17.90
C THR A 228 3.42 25.74 18.35
N LYS A 229 3.58 26.82 19.10
CA LYS A 229 4.90 27.29 19.55
C LYS A 229 5.64 26.22 20.35
N GLU A 230 4.92 25.47 21.18
CA GLU A 230 5.45 24.40 22.01
C GLU A 230 6.04 23.28 21.14
N ILE A 231 5.31 22.82 20.13
CA ILE A 231 5.76 21.77 19.20
C ILE A 231 6.92 22.26 18.33
N VAL A 232 6.86 23.50 17.82
CA VAL A 232 7.95 24.08 17.03
C VAL A 232 9.23 24.22 17.85
N ASN A 233 9.13 24.59 19.12
CA ASN A 233 10.28 24.65 20.02
C ASN A 233 10.85 23.25 20.30
N ALA A 234 9.99 22.26 20.61
CA ALA A 234 10.41 20.88 20.80
C ALA A 234 11.15 20.31 19.57
N ALA A 235 10.70 20.65 18.36
CA ALA A 235 11.36 20.27 17.11
C ALA A 235 12.70 21.00 16.91
N ARG A 236 12.81 22.28 17.28
CA ARG A 236 14.06 23.05 17.20
C ARG A 236 15.12 22.52 18.17
N ASP A 237 14.70 22.03 19.34
CA ASP A 237 15.58 21.42 20.34
C ASP A 237 15.90 19.94 20.02
N SER A 238 15.57 19.49 18.81
CA SER A 238 15.79 18.13 18.30
C SER A 238 16.58 18.20 16.98
N ASP A 239 16.85 17.05 16.35
CA ASP A 239 17.70 16.93 15.15
C ASP A 239 17.08 17.48 13.85
N PHE A 240 16.04 18.31 13.92
CA PHE A 240 15.39 18.88 12.74
C PHE A 240 16.07 20.18 12.30
N GLY A 241 16.57 20.21 11.05
CA GLY A 241 16.92 21.47 10.40
C GLY A 241 15.66 22.31 10.18
N MET A 242 15.53 23.42 10.92
CA MET A 242 14.29 24.19 11.00
C MET A 242 14.26 25.36 10.03
N ILE A 243 13.23 25.42 9.18
CA ILE A 243 12.87 26.56 8.32
C ILE A 243 11.54 27.12 8.81
N SER A 244 11.50 28.38 9.24
CA SER A 244 10.25 29.05 9.61
C SER A 244 9.87 30.09 8.56
N LEU A 245 8.69 29.95 7.98
CA LEU A 245 8.17 30.94 7.04
C LEU A 245 7.76 32.21 7.78
N PRO A 246 7.92 33.39 7.16
CA PRO A 246 7.55 34.66 7.78
C PRO A 246 6.03 34.92 7.77
N MET A 247 5.30 34.31 6.83
CA MET A 247 3.87 34.54 6.61
C MET A 247 3.11 33.23 6.47
N PRO A 248 1.81 33.20 6.84
CA PRO A 248 0.95 32.05 6.63
C PRO A 248 0.78 31.72 5.14
N ALA A 249 0.65 30.44 4.82
CA ALA A 249 0.34 29.96 3.48
C ALA A 249 -0.43 28.64 3.54
N THR A 250 -1.35 28.43 2.62
CA THR A 250 -2.16 27.19 2.51
C THR A 250 -1.89 26.43 1.22
N ASP A 251 -1.36 27.09 0.20
CA ASP A 251 -0.99 26.46 -1.07
C ASP A 251 0.42 25.85 -1.00
N PRO A 252 0.61 24.58 -1.41
CA PRO A 252 1.89 23.90 -1.29
C PRO A 252 2.99 24.50 -2.19
N ASP A 253 2.63 25.10 -3.33
CA ASP A 253 3.61 25.70 -4.24
C ASP A 253 4.11 27.03 -3.63
N ALA A 254 3.21 27.83 -3.05
CA ALA A 254 3.58 29.04 -2.30
C ALA A 254 4.45 28.74 -1.07
N ILE A 255 4.12 27.68 -0.31
CA ILE A 255 4.95 27.20 0.82
C ILE A 255 6.35 26.83 0.34
N SER A 256 6.43 26.05 -0.74
CA SER A 256 7.69 25.59 -1.33
C SER A 256 8.54 26.75 -1.83
N GLU A 257 7.94 27.73 -2.50
CA GLU A 257 8.65 28.92 -2.99
C GLU A 257 9.20 29.77 -1.83
N ALA A 258 8.39 29.99 -0.78
CA ALA A 258 8.82 30.72 0.40
C ALA A 258 9.93 29.98 1.16
N ALA A 259 9.82 28.65 1.30
CA ALA A 259 10.84 27.83 1.91
C ALA A 259 12.13 27.83 1.08
N GLN A 260 12.05 27.77 -0.25
CA GLN A 260 13.20 27.76 -1.16
C GLN A 260 14.12 28.97 -0.96
N LYS A 261 13.54 30.15 -0.67
CA LYS A 261 14.29 31.38 -0.38
C LYS A 261 15.10 31.29 0.92
N LEU A 262 14.68 30.43 1.84
CA LEU A 262 15.29 30.22 3.15
C LEU A 262 16.21 28.99 3.20
N VAL A 263 16.13 28.09 2.21
CA VAL A 263 17.00 26.91 2.13
C VAL A 263 18.47 27.31 2.14
N GLY A 264 18.86 28.37 1.41
CA GLY A 264 20.19 29.00 1.48
C GLY A 264 21.36 28.01 1.63
N SER A 265 22.09 28.13 2.75
CA SER A 265 23.24 27.28 3.13
C SER A 265 22.85 25.94 3.78
N MET A 266 21.57 25.68 4.02
CA MET A 266 21.03 24.46 4.66
C MET A 266 21.03 23.24 3.73
N ARG A 267 21.91 23.23 2.71
CA ARG A 267 22.08 22.11 1.76
C ARG A 267 22.99 21.01 2.30
N GLU A 268 23.37 21.07 3.56
CA GLU A 268 24.02 19.95 4.24
C GLU A 268 23.11 18.71 4.16
N PHE A 269 23.72 17.52 4.22
CA PHE A 269 22.99 16.26 4.26
C PHE A 269 22.24 16.13 5.60
N LEU A 270 21.10 16.81 5.69
CA LEU A 270 20.21 16.74 6.83
C LEU A 270 19.36 15.48 6.73
N ARG A 271 19.41 14.67 7.78
CA ARG A 271 18.56 13.49 7.92
C ARG A 271 17.10 13.89 8.12
N PHE A 272 16.86 14.96 8.87
CA PHE A 272 15.53 15.47 9.17
C PHE A 272 15.45 16.97 8.95
N VAL A 273 14.34 17.41 8.34
CA VAL A 273 14.07 18.83 8.05
C VAL A 273 12.66 19.15 8.54
N ALA A 274 12.44 20.36 9.04
CA ALA A 274 11.13 20.82 9.47
C ALA A 274 10.82 22.19 8.84
N ILE A 275 9.61 22.33 8.29
CA ILE A 275 9.09 23.60 7.77
C ILE A 275 7.91 24.03 8.61
N HIS A 276 8.11 25.08 9.39
CA HIS A 276 7.06 25.74 10.13
C HIS A 276 6.37 26.78 9.25
N VAL A 277 5.07 26.58 9.01
CA VAL A 277 4.19 27.56 8.39
C VAL A 277 3.36 28.21 9.50
N PRO A 278 3.54 29.51 9.79
CA PRO A 278 2.84 30.17 10.88
C PRO A 278 1.34 30.28 10.57
N GLY A 279 0.54 30.33 11.63
CA GLY A 279 -0.89 30.52 11.55
C GLY A 279 -1.27 31.98 11.28
N GLY A 280 -2.51 32.19 10.85
CA GLY A 280 -3.10 33.49 10.58
C GLY A 280 -4.61 33.46 10.67
N ILE A 281 -5.27 34.53 10.25
CA ILE A 281 -6.74 34.58 10.23
C ILE A 281 -7.27 33.48 9.30
N GLY A 282 -7.96 32.49 9.88
CA GLY A 282 -8.50 31.34 9.14
C GLY A 282 -7.47 30.30 8.70
N VAL A 283 -6.21 30.41 9.15
CA VAL A 283 -5.13 29.49 8.79
C VAL A 283 -4.50 28.92 10.06
N GLU A 284 -4.63 27.61 10.26
CA GLU A 284 -3.97 26.90 11.35
C GLU A 284 -2.45 26.84 11.14
N PRO A 285 -1.61 27.07 12.17
CA PRO A 285 -0.17 26.86 12.05
C PRO A 285 0.13 25.37 11.87
N ILE A 286 1.01 25.04 10.91
CA ILE A 286 1.39 23.66 10.59
C ILE A 286 2.90 23.53 10.58
N LEU A 287 3.38 22.42 11.15
CA LEU A 287 4.77 22.01 11.08
C LEU A 287 4.86 20.78 10.16
N TYR A 288 5.51 20.95 9.00
CA TYR A 288 5.82 19.85 8.10
C TYR A 288 7.17 19.26 8.46
N LEU A 289 7.17 18.05 8.98
CA LEU A 289 8.37 17.27 9.25
C LEU A 289 8.71 16.43 8.02
N PHE A 290 10.00 16.30 7.75
CA PHE A 290 10.54 15.52 6.64
C PHE A 290 11.65 14.61 7.14
N GLY A 291 11.73 13.41 6.57
CA GLY A 291 12.70 12.40 7.00
C GLY A 291 12.96 11.33 5.93
N PRO A 292 13.84 10.37 6.25
CA PRO A 292 14.34 9.41 5.27
C PRO A 292 13.37 8.27 4.94
N ASN A 293 12.39 8.02 5.80
CA ASN A 293 11.27 7.09 5.57
C ASN A 293 10.18 7.36 6.61
N ALA A 294 9.01 6.74 6.45
CA ALA A 294 7.85 6.99 7.28
C ALA A 294 8.07 6.52 8.73
N VAL A 295 8.70 5.36 8.93
CA VAL A 295 8.97 4.81 10.28
C VAL A 295 9.91 5.74 11.07
N ALA A 296 11.04 6.11 10.48
CA ALA A 296 12.00 7.01 11.12
C ALA A 296 11.39 8.38 11.41
N LEU A 297 10.51 8.88 10.54
CA LEU A 297 9.80 10.14 10.76
C LEU A 297 8.75 10.04 11.86
N ALA A 298 8.03 8.92 11.95
CA ALA A 298 7.10 8.63 13.04
C ALA A 298 7.85 8.55 14.38
N ASP A 299 8.95 7.80 14.47
CA ASP A 299 9.79 7.69 15.67
C ASP A 299 10.33 9.05 16.14
N ALA A 300 10.82 9.87 15.19
CA ALA A 300 11.29 11.22 15.47
C ALA A 300 10.15 12.11 16.00
N SER A 301 8.96 12.00 15.41
CA SER A 301 7.78 12.77 15.82
C SER A 301 7.24 12.34 17.18
N ILE A 302 7.22 11.04 17.47
CA ILE A 302 6.87 10.49 18.78
C ILE A 302 7.86 11.00 19.85
N SER A 303 9.14 11.13 19.51
CA SER A 303 10.12 11.65 20.46
C SER A 303 9.88 13.12 20.83
N LEU A 304 9.21 13.90 19.97
CA LEU A 304 8.79 15.27 20.30
C LEU A 304 7.76 15.32 21.41
N THR A 305 6.86 14.32 21.51
CA THR A 305 5.80 14.32 22.53
C THR A 305 6.34 14.23 23.95
N LYS A 306 7.55 13.65 24.13
CA LYS A 306 8.24 13.56 25.42
C LYS A 306 8.76 14.90 25.93
N LYS A 307 8.79 15.93 25.06
CA LYS A 307 9.25 17.29 25.34
C LYS A 307 8.10 18.28 25.50
N LEU A 308 6.85 17.83 25.35
CA LEU A 308 5.63 18.61 25.55
C LEU A 308 5.10 18.42 26.97
#